data_AF-A0A2G9TBN3-F1
#
_entry.id   AF-A0A2G9TBN3-F1
#
_cell.length_a   1.000
_cell.length_b   1.000
_cell.length_c   1.000
_cell.angle_alpha   90.00
_cell.angle_beta   90.00
_cell.angle_gamma   90.00
#
_symmetry.space_group_name_H-M   'P 1'
#
loop_
_entity.id
_entity.type
_entity.pdbx_description
1 polymer ?
#
loop_
_entity_poly.entity_id
_entity_poly.type
_entity_poly.pdbx_seq_one_letter_code
_entity_poly.pdbx_strand_id
1 'polypeptide(L)'
;DALFEQFERIGGPSGTLIVLFNMRRIETGDFELNFDTPYDVRLSSFEEQREEERNSLRAYLSVLYLNPRMKVYLRGKKVLTRRILSTLLYPYKYSYTAKNLKACATKEFERCEQKVKEVKEMLRMSSSALGEFEAKHRGQNIHANKTLRIEQRLLAKARADMEAKKEQAEKRASLALKAKNNPIPLTFYFGINIHHRNRYGCMLYNNGRLIEMYVKAAVQKEKNDLMMKCLGVVGVVDVPYSILEPTHNKQSFENKR
;
A
#
# COMPACT_ATOMS: atom_id res chain seq x y z
N ASP A 1 -13.14 33.11 -2.02
CA ASP A 1 -14.16 32.10 -1.65
C ASP A 1 -13.41 30.90 -1.08
N ALA A 2 -13.62 30.58 0.19
CA ALA A 2 -12.72 29.71 0.98
C ALA A 2 -12.59 28.27 0.45
N LEU A 3 -13.60 27.82 -0.32
CA LEU A 3 -13.59 26.52 -0.98
C LEU A 3 -12.62 26.48 -2.17
N PHE A 4 -12.63 27.51 -3.02
CA PHE A 4 -11.76 27.57 -4.20
C PHE A 4 -10.28 27.64 -3.80
N GLU A 5 -9.97 28.29 -2.69
CA GLU A 5 -8.62 28.31 -2.10
C GLU A 5 -8.09 26.92 -1.71
N GLN A 6 -8.95 25.93 -1.45
CA GLN A 6 -8.50 24.56 -1.17
C GLN A 6 -7.96 23.85 -2.42
N PHE A 7 -8.51 24.14 -3.60
CA PHE A 7 -8.05 23.55 -4.86
C PHE A 7 -6.69 24.07 -5.27
N GLU A 8 -6.39 25.34 -4.98
CA GLU A 8 -5.08 25.96 -5.23
C GLU A 8 -3.93 25.28 -4.47
N ARG A 9 -4.23 24.50 -3.41
CA ARG A 9 -3.22 23.71 -2.69
C ARG A 9 -2.70 22.52 -3.50
N ILE A 10 -3.37 22.13 -4.57
CA ILE A 10 -2.93 21.09 -5.50
C ILE A 10 -2.18 21.75 -6.64
N GLY A 11 -0.87 21.94 -6.50
CA GLY A 11 -0.05 22.64 -7.49
C GLY A 11 0.18 21.91 -8.82
N GLY A 12 -0.40 20.72 -9.01
CA GLY A 12 -0.25 19.90 -10.21
C GLY A 12 -1.54 19.82 -11.05
N PRO A 13 -1.48 19.26 -12.27
CA PRO A 13 -2.65 19.11 -13.14
C PRO A 13 -3.71 18.12 -12.59
N SER A 14 -3.36 17.32 -11.58
CA SER A 14 -4.27 16.43 -10.86
C SER A 14 -3.75 16.14 -9.45
N GLY A 15 -4.67 15.83 -8.53
CA GLY A 15 -4.35 15.46 -7.17
C GLY A 15 -5.62 15.26 -6.33
N THR A 16 -5.44 14.89 -5.07
CA THR A 16 -6.53 14.75 -4.11
C THR A 16 -6.12 15.39 -2.80
N LEU A 17 -6.97 16.29 -2.29
CA LEU A 17 -6.86 16.86 -0.96
C LEU A 17 -7.98 16.29 -0.10
N ILE A 18 -7.63 15.67 1.01
CA ILE A 18 -8.59 15.14 1.99
C ILE A 18 -8.42 15.98 3.25
N VAL A 19 -9.50 16.63 3.68
CA VAL A 19 -9.57 17.38 4.92
C VAL A 19 -10.48 16.64 5.89
N LEU A 20 -9.90 16.13 6.97
CA LEU A 20 -10.64 15.56 8.09
C LEU A 20 -10.76 16.63 9.18
N PHE A 21 -11.98 16.86 9.65
CA PHE A 21 -12.31 17.81 10.70
C PHE A 21 -13.23 17.15 11.73
N ASN A 22 -13.54 17.85 12.83
CA ASN A 22 -14.25 17.27 13.98
C ASN A 22 -13.55 16.02 14.52
N MET A 23 -12.25 16.16 14.75
CA MET A 23 -11.38 15.08 15.24
C MET A 23 -11.87 14.51 16.57
N ARG A 24 -11.72 13.20 16.74
CA ARG A 24 -12.12 12.49 17.95
C ARG A 24 -11.35 12.99 19.17
N ARG A 25 -12.07 13.12 20.28
CA ARG A 25 -11.54 13.42 21.61
C ARG A 25 -11.60 12.19 22.50
N ILE A 26 -10.65 12.08 23.42
CA ILE A 26 -10.62 11.07 24.48
C ILE A 26 -11.40 11.56 25.71
N GLU A 27 -11.55 10.71 26.72
CA GLU A 27 -12.34 11.00 27.93
C GLU A 27 -11.87 12.25 28.69
N THR A 28 -10.58 12.60 28.60
CA THR A 28 -10.02 13.83 29.18
C THR A 28 -10.47 15.11 28.48
N GLY A 29 -11.13 14.99 27.32
CA GLY A 29 -11.48 16.11 26.45
C GLY A 29 -10.39 16.48 25.44
N ASP A 30 -9.18 15.93 25.55
CA ASP A 30 -8.09 16.14 24.60
C ASP A 30 -8.29 15.38 23.29
N PHE A 31 -7.56 15.76 22.24
CA PHE A 31 -7.55 14.98 21.00
C PHE A 31 -6.82 13.64 21.18
N GLU A 32 -7.32 12.59 20.52
CA GLU A 32 -6.63 11.29 20.48
C GLU A 32 -5.23 11.40 19.83
N LEU A 33 -5.10 12.30 18.86
CA LEU A 33 -3.86 12.63 18.18
C LEU A 33 -3.24 13.90 18.80
N ASN A 34 -2.03 13.78 19.31
CA ASN A 34 -1.23 14.88 19.83
C ASN A 34 -0.39 15.52 18.70
N PHE A 35 -0.42 16.86 18.64
CA PHE A 35 0.27 17.67 17.64
C PHE A 35 1.33 18.61 18.25
N ASP A 36 1.71 18.43 19.51
CA ASP A 36 2.67 19.31 20.18
C ASP A 36 4.10 19.01 19.74
N THR A 37 4.39 17.73 19.46
CA THR A 37 5.72 17.33 19.00
C THR A 37 6.01 17.87 17.60
N PRO A 38 7.05 18.71 17.40
CA PRO A 38 7.40 19.25 16.09
C PRO A 38 7.63 18.14 15.08
N TYR A 39 7.11 18.33 13.86
CA TYR A 39 7.25 17.40 12.74
C TYR A 39 6.64 16.01 12.96
N ASP A 40 5.96 15.73 14.07
CA ASP A 40 5.33 14.44 14.33
C ASP A 40 3.85 14.60 14.70
N VAL A 41 3.14 13.46 14.67
CA VAL A 41 1.80 13.28 15.23
C VAL A 41 1.87 12.02 16.07
N ARG A 42 1.63 12.16 17.37
CA ARG A 42 1.78 11.07 18.34
C ARG A 42 0.42 10.71 18.95
N LEU A 43 0.30 9.51 19.50
CA LEU A 43 -0.85 9.18 20.33
C LEU A 43 -0.77 9.92 21.67
N SER A 44 -1.90 10.46 22.13
CA SER A 44 -1.98 11.06 23.47
C SER A 44 -1.84 10.01 24.57
N SER A 45 -2.35 8.79 24.34
CA SER A 45 -2.11 7.62 25.21
C SER A 45 -0.76 6.98 24.91
N PHE A 46 0.32 7.72 25.14
CA PHE A 46 1.69 7.25 24.93
C PHE A 46 2.03 6.11 25.91
N GLU A 47 2.49 4.97 25.39
CA GLU A 47 2.99 3.86 26.20
C GLU A 47 4.51 3.69 25.97
N GLU A 48 5.34 4.03 26.96
CA GLU A 48 6.80 4.00 26.82
C GLU A 48 7.37 2.60 26.52
N GLN A 49 6.67 1.56 27.00
CA GLN A 49 7.07 0.17 26.79
C GLN A 49 6.73 -0.36 25.39
N ARG A 50 5.92 0.36 24.59
CA ARG A 50 5.56 -0.03 23.23
C ARG A 50 6.62 0.37 22.22
N GLU A 51 6.57 -0.29 21.08
CA GLU A 51 7.43 0.07 19.95
C GLU A 51 7.08 1.47 19.44
N GLU A 52 8.11 2.22 19.04
CA GLU A 52 7.93 3.62 18.61
C GLU A 52 6.96 3.74 17.43
N GLU A 53 6.90 2.72 16.57
CA GLU A 53 5.96 2.63 15.45
C GLU A 53 4.47 2.53 15.88
N ARG A 54 4.19 2.27 17.16
CA ARG A 54 2.83 2.31 17.74
C ARG A 54 2.50 3.67 18.37
N ASN A 55 3.50 4.46 18.73
CA ASN A 55 3.33 5.75 19.41
C ASN A 55 3.46 6.94 18.46
N SER A 56 4.27 6.82 17.41
CA SER A 56 4.61 7.88 16.46
C SER A 56 4.14 7.55 15.06
N LEU A 57 3.34 8.45 14.47
CA LEU A 57 2.94 8.33 13.07
C LEU A 57 4.16 8.42 12.16
N ARG A 58 5.14 9.28 12.46
CA ARG A 58 6.39 9.38 11.69
C ARG A 58 7.14 8.05 11.67
N ALA A 59 7.27 7.36 12.81
CA ALA A 59 7.92 6.07 12.89
C ALA A 59 7.14 4.99 12.14
N TYR A 60 5.82 4.92 12.32
CA TYR A 60 4.95 3.99 11.59
C TYR A 60 5.06 4.15 10.06
N LEU A 61 4.98 5.40 9.58
CA LEU A 61 5.11 5.73 8.15
C LEU A 61 6.46 5.31 7.57
N SER A 62 7.52 5.24 8.39
CA SER A 62 8.86 4.87 7.92
C SER A 62 8.98 3.41 7.50
N VAL A 63 8.18 2.51 8.09
CA VAL A 63 8.19 1.06 7.84
C VAL A 63 6.93 0.55 7.15
N LEU A 64 5.98 1.45 6.87
CA LEU A 64 4.65 1.13 6.35
C LEU A 64 4.66 0.28 5.09
N TYR A 65 5.63 0.55 4.21
CA TYR A 65 5.79 -0.14 2.95
C TYR A 65 7.14 -0.84 2.91
N LEU A 66 7.16 -2.10 2.48
CA LEU A 66 8.39 -2.88 2.33
C LEU A 66 9.33 -2.23 1.31
N ASN A 67 8.76 -1.73 0.22
CA ASN A 67 9.47 -1.06 -0.87
C ASN A 67 8.91 0.36 -1.07
N PRO A 68 9.28 1.33 -0.22
CA PRO A 68 8.73 2.68 -0.28
C PRO A 68 9.18 3.40 -1.57
N ARG A 69 8.21 3.90 -2.34
CA ARG A 69 8.45 4.71 -3.56
C ARG A 69 7.89 6.13 -3.44
N MET A 70 6.73 6.25 -2.78
CA MET A 70 6.09 7.54 -2.53
C MET A 70 6.87 8.33 -1.47
N LYS A 71 7.14 9.60 -1.76
CA LYS A 71 7.71 10.54 -0.78
C LYS A 71 6.59 10.98 0.17
N VAL A 72 6.78 10.77 1.46
CA VAL A 72 5.83 11.17 2.50
C VAL A 72 6.40 12.34 3.27
N TYR A 73 5.61 13.39 3.47
CA TYR A 73 5.93 14.54 4.31
C TYR A 73 4.90 14.58 5.44
N LEU A 74 5.38 14.68 6.67
CA LEU A 74 4.52 14.84 7.84
C LEU A 74 4.84 16.20 8.47
N ARG A 75 3.83 17.06 8.58
CA ARG A 75 3.95 18.42 9.12
C ARG A 75 5.12 19.21 8.51
N GLY A 76 5.19 19.22 7.18
CA GLY A 76 6.23 19.94 6.42
C GLY A 76 7.59 19.25 6.34
N LYS A 77 7.89 18.23 7.15
CA LYS A 77 9.19 17.53 7.12
C LYS A 77 9.08 16.14 6.49
N LYS A 78 9.95 15.85 5.52
CA LYS A 78 10.06 14.54 4.86
C LYS A 78 10.22 13.43 5.91
N VAL A 79 9.47 12.35 5.75
CA VAL A 79 9.64 11.11 6.53
C VAL A 79 10.73 10.28 5.86
N LEU A 80 11.71 9.83 6.64
CA LEU A 80 12.78 8.96 6.17
C LEU A 80 12.28 7.51 6.15
N THR A 81 11.73 7.10 5.02
CA THR A 81 11.29 5.72 4.81
C THR A 81 12.48 4.76 4.74
N ARG A 82 12.32 3.55 5.28
CA ARG A 82 13.38 2.55 5.40
C ARG A 82 12.94 1.26 4.73
N ARG A 83 13.86 0.62 4.00
CA ARG A 83 13.69 -0.79 3.63
C ARG A 83 14.12 -1.61 4.83
N ILE A 84 13.19 -2.26 5.52
CA ILE A 84 13.48 -2.94 6.79
C ILE A 84 14.67 -3.91 6.69
N LEU A 85 14.80 -4.63 5.57
CA LEU A 85 15.91 -5.56 5.32
C LEU A 85 17.30 -4.90 5.35
N SER A 86 17.41 -3.63 4.93
CA SER A 86 18.68 -2.91 4.95
C SER A 86 19.06 -2.37 6.33
N THR A 87 18.19 -2.54 7.32
CA THR A 87 18.42 -2.13 8.72
C THR A 87 18.86 -3.28 9.62
N LEU A 88 18.90 -4.50 9.08
CA LEU A 88 19.22 -5.72 9.82
C LEU A 88 20.64 -6.18 9.50
N LEU A 89 21.33 -6.68 10.53
CA LEU A 89 22.61 -7.36 10.39
C LEU A 89 22.37 -8.81 9.91
N TYR A 90 23.20 -9.26 8.96
CA TYR A 90 23.17 -10.62 8.38
C TYR A 90 21.77 -11.08 7.93
N PRO A 91 21.11 -10.39 6.98
CA PRO A 91 19.85 -10.85 6.43
C PRO A 91 20.03 -12.15 5.63
N TYR A 92 19.42 -13.23 6.09
CA TYR A 92 19.36 -14.53 5.42
C TYR A 92 18.00 -14.77 4.78
N LYS A 93 18.01 -15.38 3.60
CA LYS A 93 16.82 -15.69 2.80
C LYS A 93 16.42 -17.15 2.95
N TYR A 94 15.14 -17.40 3.19
CA TYR A 94 14.53 -18.73 3.26
C TYR A 94 13.32 -18.81 2.34
N SER A 95 13.22 -19.92 1.61
CA SER A 95 12.11 -20.21 0.71
C SER A 95 11.11 -21.12 1.41
N TYR A 96 9.84 -20.70 1.49
CA TYR A 96 8.77 -21.46 2.11
C TYR A 96 7.66 -21.76 1.11
N THR A 97 7.47 -23.04 0.80
CA THR A 97 6.39 -23.50 -0.07
C THR A 97 5.13 -23.77 0.75
N ALA A 98 4.16 -22.86 0.69
CA ALA A 98 2.87 -23.05 1.35
C ALA A 98 2.08 -24.21 0.70
N LYS A 99 1.34 -24.97 1.51
CA LYS A 99 0.56 -26.13 1.03
C LYS A 99 -0.49 -25.76 -0.01
N ASN A 100 -1.16 -24.62 0.17
CA ASN A 100 -2.25 -24.13 -0.67
C ASN A 100 -1.80 -23.21 -1.81
N LEU A 101 -0.49 -23.05 -2.03
CA LEU A 101 0.08 -22.05 -2.94
C LEU A 101 -0.46 -22.16 -4.38
N LYS A 102 -0.65 -23.37 -4.89
CA LYS A 102 -1.21 -23.61 -6.23
C LYS A 102 -2.67 -23.14 -6.34
N ALA A 103 -3.49 -23.44 -5.34
CA ALA A 103 -4.89 -22.99 -5.31
C ALA A 103 -4.98 -21.46 -5.21
N CYS A 104 -4.13 -20.84 -4.39
CA CYS A 104 -4.02 -19.39 -4.27
C CYS A 104 -3.59 -18.74 -5.60
N ALA A 105 -2.59 -19.31 -6.29
CA ALA A 105 -2.13 -18.80 -7.58
C ALA A 105 -3.22 -18.89 -8.67
N THR A 106 -4.00 -19.97 -8.68
CA THR A 106 -5.17 -20.10 -9.58
C THR A 106 -6.21 -19.01 -9.32
N LYS A 107 -6.59 -18.77 -8.06
CA LYS A 107 -7.56 -17.72 -7.70
C LYS A 107 -7.06 -16.31 -8.05
N GLU A 108 -5.77 -16.02 -7.86
CA GLU A 108 -5.21 -14.72 -8.26
C GLU A 108 -5.26 -14.54 -9.78
N PHE A 109 -4.97 -15.59 -10.54
CA PHE A 109 -5.06 -15.55 -11.99
C PHE A 109 -6.50 -15.29 -12.47
N GLU A 110 -7.48 -16.00 -11.92
CA GLU A 110 -8.91 -15.79 -12.24
C GLU A 110 -9.35 -14.34 -11.96
N ARG A 111 -8.93 -13.79 -10.81
CA ARG A 111 -9.19 -12.38 -10.47
C ARG A 111 -8.52 -11.41 -11.44
N CYS A 112 -7.28 -11.68 -11.84
CA CYS A 112 -6.57 -10.85 -12.82
C CYS A 112 -7.25 -10.92 -14.20
N GLU A 113 -7.69 -12.10 -14.64
CA GLU A 113 -8.45 -12.26 -15.88
C GLU A 113 -9.76 -11.48 -15.85
N GLN A 114 -10.53 -11.59 -14.76
CA GLN A 114 -11.75 -10.81 -14.59
C GLN A 114 -11.45 -9.30 -14.67
N LYS A 115 -10.36 -8.84 -14.04
CA LYS A 115 -9.98 -7.43 -14.11
C LYS A 115 -9.61 -6.97 -15.52
N VAL A 116 -8.95 -7.83 -16.30
CA VAL A 116 -8.66 -7.54 -17.71
C VAL A 116 -9.95 -7.39 -18.51
N LYS A 117 -10.95 -8.26 -18.29
CA LYS A 117 -12.26 -8.15 -18.96
C LYS A 117 -12.97 -6.84 -18.61
N GLU A 118 -13.02 -6.46 -17.33
CA GLU A 118 -13.59 -5.19 -16.88
C GLU A 118 -12.91 -3.98 -17.53
N VAL A 119 -11.58 -3.94 -17.52
CA VAL A 119 -10.82 -2.79 -18.06
C VAL A 119 -10.96 -2.71 -19.58
N LYS A 120 -11.03 -3.85 -20.28
CA LYS A 120 -11.33 -3.89 -21.72
C LYS A 120 -12.69 -3.31 -22.04
N GLU A 121 -13.72 -3.63 -21.25
CA GLU A 121 -15.05 -3.08 -21.44
C GLU A 121 -15.09 -1.57 -21.17
N MET A 122 -14.43 -1.10 -20.10
CA MET A 122 -14.31 0.32 -19.81
C MET A 122 -13.56 1.10 -20.92
N LEU A 123 -12.52 0.49 -21.50
CA LEU A 123 -11.80 1.04 -22.65
C LEU A 123 -12.71 1.11 -23.90
N ARG A 124 -13.54 0.07 -24.14
CA ARG A 124 -14.53 0.06 -25.22
C ARG A 124 -15.50 1.22 -25.08
N MET A 125 -16.05 1.43 -23.88
CA MET A 125 -16.95 2.56 -23.58
C MET A 125 -16.26 3.92 -23.80
N SER A 126 -15.03 4.08 -23.29
CA SER A 126 -14.25 5.32 -23.49
C SER A 126 -13.90 5.56 -24.97
N SER A 127 -13.70 4.50 -25.75
CA SER A 127 -13.42 4.60 -27.19
C SER A 127 -14.67 4.95 -27.98
N SER A 128 -15.84 4.41 -27.61
CA SER A 128 -17.14 4.77 -28.21
C SER A 128 -17.44 6.26 -27.99
N ALA A 129 -17.29 6.75 -26.76
CA ALA A 129 -17.55 8.16 -26.44
C ALA A 129 -16.70 9.13 -27.29
N LEU A 130 -15.41 8.80 -27.50
CA LEU A 130 -14.55 9.57 -28.39
C LEU A 130 -15.00 9.46 -29.85
N GLY A 131 -15.36 8.26 -30.32
CA GLY A 131 -15.84 8.05 -31.69
C GLY A 131 -17.17 8.74 -31.99
N GLU A 132 -18.11 8.77 -31.03
CA GLU A 132 -19.38 9.48 -31.13
C GLU A 132 -19.16 11.00 -31.23
N PHE A 133 -18.26 11.54 -30.41
CA PHE A 133 -17.84 12.95 -30.51
C PHE A 133 -17.27 13.28 -31.90
N GLU A 134 -16.35 12.45 -32.40
CA GLU A 134 -15.74 12.62 -33.72
C GLU A 134 -16.76 12.50 -34.86
N ALA A 135 -17.71 11.56 -34.77
CA ALA A 135 -18.77 11.39 -35.75
C ALA A 135 -19.73 12.59 -35.76
N LYS A 136 -20.15 13.07 -34.58
CA LYS A 136 -21.05 14.23 -34.43
C LYS A 136 -20.45 15.50 -35.00
N HIS A 137 -19.13 15.64 -35.01
CA HIS A 137 -18.43 16.86 -35.44
C HIS A 137 -17.61 16.65 -36.71
N ARG A 138 -17.92 15.58 -37.47
CA ARG A 138 -17.25 15.25 -38.72
C ARG A 138 -17.42 16.38 -39.73
N GLY A 139 -16.30 16.86 -40.28
CA GLY A 139 -16.27 17.96 -41.25
C GLY A 139 -16.38 19.36 -40.64
N GLN A 140 -16.52 19.49 -39.32
CA GLN A 140 -16.48 20.79 -38.63
C GLN A 140 -15.04 21.14 -38.21
N ASN A 141 -14.70 22.43 -38.22
CA ASN A 141 -13.43 22.89 -37.64
C ASN A 141 -13.54 22.98 -36.12
N ILE A 142 -13.46 21.82 -35.45
CA ILE A 142 -13.48 21.68 -33.99
C ILE A 142 -12.37 22.49 -33.29
N HIS A 143 -11.29 22.85 -33.99
CA HIS A 143 -10.20 23.64 -33.43
C HIS A 143 -10.54 25.13 -33.31
N ALA A 144 -11.55 25.61 -34.04
CA ALA A 144 -12.06 26.97 -33.91
C ALA A 144 -12.86 27.18 -32.62
N ASN A 145 -13.47 26.12 -32.07
CA ASN A 145 -14.24 26.19 -30.84
C ASN A 145 -13.44 25.69 -29.63
N LYS A 146 -13.15 26.59 -28.69
CA LYS A 146 -12.37 26.28 -27.47
C LYS A 146 -12.98 25.13 -26.66
N THR A 147 -14.31 25.08 -26.52
CA THR A 147 -15.02 24.08 -25.72
C THR A 147 -14.91 22.69 -26.36
N LEU A 148 -15.19 22.59 -27.66
CA LEU A 148 -15.09 21.32 -28.41
C LEU A 148 -13.65 20.77 -28.40
N ARG A 149 -12.66 21.65 -28.55
CA ARG A 149 -11.24 21.26 -28.45
C ARG A 149 -10.87 20.72 -27.07
N ILE A 150 -11.42 21.29 -25.99
CA ILE A 150 -11.17 20.80 -24.63
C ILE A 150 -11.85 19.44 -24.42
N GLU A 151 -13.11 19.30 -24.84
CA GLU A 151 -13.87 18.06 -24.73
C GLU A 151 -13.19 16.90 -25.46
N GLN A 152 -12.78 17.11 -26.72
CA GLN A 152 -12.03 16.11 -27.48
C GLN A 152 -10.76 15.66 -26.76
N ARG A 153 -9.99 16.62 -26.20
CA ARG A 153 -8.76 16.32 -25.45
C ARG A 153 -9.03 15.53 -24.18
N LEU A 154 -10.11 15.84 -23.46
CA LEU A 154 -10.50 15.10 -22.26
C LEU A 154 -10.89 13.66 -22.60
N LEU A 155 -11.68 13.45 -23.66
CA LEU A 155 -12.07 12.12 -24.13
C LEU A 155 -10.86 11.31 -24.62
N ALA A 156 -9.96 11.94 -25.40
CA ALA A 156 -8.73 11.32 -25.86
C ALA A 156 -7.81 10.94 -24.69
N LYS A 157 -7.67 11.81 -23.68
CA LYS A 157 -6.91 11.52 -22.46
C LYS A 157 -7.54 10.37 -21.67
N ALA A 158 -8.85 10.37 -21.49
CA ALA A 158 -9.55 9.29 -20.79
C ALA A 158 -9.32 7.94 -21.48
N ARG A 159 -9.38 7.89 -22.82
CA ARG A 159 -9.06 6.68 -23.59
C ARG A 159 -7.60 6.24 -23.37
N ALA A 160 -6.65 7.17 -23.48
CA ALA A 160 -5.23 6.86 -23.27
C ALA A 160 -4.94 6.34 -21.86
N ASP A 161 -5.54 6.95 -20.83
CA ASP A 161 -5.44 6.49 -19.44
C ASP A 161 -6.04 5.08 -19.27
N MET A 162 -7.14 4.78 -19.96
CA MET A 162 -7.74 3.45 -19.95
C MET A 162 -6.91 2.39 -20.70
N GLU A 163 -6.25 2.76 -21.80
CA GLU A 163 -5.33 1.86 -22.51
C GLU A 163 -4.13 1.52 -21.62
N ALA A 164 -3.52 2.51 -20.96
CA ALA A 164 -2.43 2.29 -20.02
C ALA A 164 -2.84 1.35 -18.86
N LYS A 165 -4.07 1.51 -18.34
CA LYS A 165 -4.64 0.60 -17.34
C LYS A 165 -4.83 -0.82 -17.89
N LYS A 166 -5.25 -0.97 -19.15
CA LYS A 166 -5.39 -2.28 -19.81
C LYS A 166 -4.04 -2.97 -19.91
N GLU A 167 -3.01 -2.28 -20.42
CA GLU A 167 -1.65 -2.83 -20.52
C GLU A 167 -1.12 -3.27 -19.15
N GLN A 168 -1.35 -2.47 -18.11
CA GLN A 168 -0.97 -2.82 -16.74
C GLN A 168 -1.71 -4.06 -16.24
N ALA A 169 -3.01 -4.17 -16.51
CA ALA A 169 -3.83 -5.32 -16.12
C ALA A 169 -3.40 -6.60 -16.85
N GLU A 170 -3.15 -6.54 -18.16
CA GLU A 170 -2.69 -7.67 -18.97
C GLU A 170 -1.31 -8.14 -18.56
N LYS A 171 -0.39 -7.20 -18.27
CA LYS A 171 0.93 -7.52 -17.70
C LYS A 171 0.80 -8.27 -16.38
N ARG A 172 -0.10 -7.82 -15.50
CA ARG A 172 -0.36 -8.48 -14.21
C ARG A 172 -0.98 -9.87 -14.40
N ALA A 173 -1.93 -10.03 -15.30
CA ALA A 173 -2.54 -11.33 -15.62
C ALA A 173 -1.51 -12.31 -16.20
N SER A 174 -0.60 -11.85 -17.08
CA SER A 174 0.49 -12.67 -17.59
C SER A 174 1.43 -13.16 -16.47
N LEU A 175 1.77 -12.29 -15.52
CA LEU A 175 2.57 -12.69 -14.34
C LEU A 175 1.82 -13.68 -13.45
N ALA A 176 0.51 -13.48 -13.24
CA ALA A 176 -0.33 -14.40 -12.49
C ALA A 176 -0.46 -15.77 -13.17
N LEU A 177 -0.55 -15.82 -14.50
CA LEU A 177 -0.56 -17.08 -15.26
C LEU A 177 0.75 -17.86 -15.09
N LYS A 178 1.89 -17.16 -15.15
CA LYS A 178 3.21 -17.77 -14.87
C LYS A 178 3.26 -18.33 -13.45
N ALA A 179 2.77 -17.58 -12.46
CA ALA A 179 2.71 -18.03 -11.07
C ALA A 179 1.70 -19.18 -10.85
N LYS A 180 0.61 -19.25 -11.62
CA LYS A 180 -0.33 -20.38 -11.60
C LYS A 180 0.35 -21.68 -12.06
N ASN A 181 1.12 -21.60 -13.13
CA ASN A 181 1.82 -22.77 -13.69
C ASN A 181 3.02 -23.17 -12.82
N ASN A 182 3.76 -22.18 -12.32
CA ASN A 182 4.92 -22.37 -11.45
C ASN A 182 4.76 -21.53 -10.17
N PRO A 183 4.06 -22.06 -9.15
CA PRO A 183 3.80 -21.34 -7.91
C PRO A 183 5.10 -20.92 -7.21
N ILE A 184 5.25 -19.62 -6.97
CA ILE A 184 6.45 -19.03 -6.37
C ILE A 184 6.35 -19.14 -4.85
N PRO A 185 7.30 -19.83 -4.19
CA PRO A 185 7.33 -19.92 -2.73
C PRO A 185 7.40 -18.54 -2.07
N LEU A 186 6.86 -18.44 -0.86
CA LEU A 186 7.04 -17.26 -0.03
C LEU A 186 8.51 -17.12 0.34
N THR A 187 9.02 -15.90 0.25
CA THR A 187 10.37 -15.59 0.68
C THR A 187 10.34 -14.97 2.07
N PHE A 188 10.91 -15.66 3.03
CA PHE A 188 11.20 -15.13 4.35
C PHE A 188 12.62 -14.58 4.37
N TYR A 189 12.79 -13.45 5.03
CA TYR A 189 14.09 -12.91 5.37
C TYR A 189 14.21 -12.86 6.89
N PHE A 190 15.37 -13.24 7.42
CA PHE A 190 15.66 -13.11 8.85
C PHE A 190 16.97 -12.37 9.02
N GLY A 191 17.00 -11.38 9.90
CA GLY A 191 18.23 -10.68 10.26
C GLY A 191 18.17 -10.19 11.71
N ILE A 192 19.26 -9.62 12.20
CA ILE A 192 19.41 -9.19 13.59
C ILE A 192 19.32 -7.66 13.66
N ASN A 193 18.36 -7.15 14.41
CA ASN A 193 18.26 -5.73 14.74
C ASN A 193 19.21 -5.38 15.89
N ILE A 194 20.44 -5.00 15.55
CA ILE A 194 21.48 -4.68 16.53
C ILE A 194 21.30 -3.32 17.21
N HIS A 195 20.62 -2.38 16.55
CA HIS A 195 20.39 -1.03 17.08
C HIS A 195 19.29 -1.02 18.15
N HIS A 196 18.25 -1.84 17.96
CA HIS A 196 17.12 -1.94 18.88
C HIS A 196 16.73 -3.40 19.07
N ARG A 197 17.48 -4.14 19.89
CA ARG A 197 17.27 -5.59 20.10
C ARG A 197 15.91 -5.95 20.72
N ASN A 198 15.26 -5.00 21.39
CA ASN A 198 13.89 -5.12 21.90
C ASN A 198 12.82 -5.01 20.81
N ARG A 199 13.17 -4.50 19.62
CA ARG A 199 12.29 -4.42 18.44
C ARG A 199 12.54 -5.61 17.52
N TYR A 200 11.98 -6.76 17.91
CA TYR A 200 12.19 -8.06 17.27
C TYR A 200 10.88 -8.80 17.03
N GLY A 201 10.91 -9.84 16.20
CA GLY A 201 9.72 -10.57 15.75
C GLY A 201 9.46 -10.40 14.26
N CYS A 202 8.34 -10.94 13.78
CA CYS A 202 8.00 -10.94 12.37
C CYS A 202 7.26 -9.66 11.95
N MET A 203 7.75 -9.02 10.89
CA MET A 203 7.11 -7.96 10.13
C MET A 203 6.39 -8.60 8.94
N LEU A 204 5.06 -8.62 9.00
CA LEU A 204 4.22 -9.26 8.00
C LEU A 204 3.65 -8.20 7.06
N TYR A 205 4.04 -8.26 5.79
CA TYR A 205 3.51 -7.40 4.74
C TYR A 205 2.50 -8.17 3.89
N ASN A 206 1.55 -7.43 3.31
CA ASN A 206 0.64 -7.91 2.28
C ASN A 206 0.70 -6.99 1.07
N ASN A 207 1.13 -7.53 -0.07
CA ASN A 207 1.40 -6.76 -1.29
C ASN A 207 2.24 -5.49 -1.03
N GLY A 208 3.25 -5.64 -0.17
CA GLY A 208 4.18 -4.59 0.21
C GLY A 208 3.69 -3.60 1.27
N ARG A 209 2.46 -3.72 1.79
CA ARG A 209 1.94 -2.91 2.91
C ARG A 209 2.01 -3.70 4.22
N LEU A 210 2.55 -3.12 5.27
CA LEU A 210 2.63 -3.73 6.60
C LEU A 210 1.22 -4.08 7.11
N ILE A 211 1.00 -5.27 7.65
CA ILE A 211 -0.27 -5.67 8.27
C ILE A 211 -0.07 -5.87 9.76
N GLU A 212 0.95 -6.65 10.14
CA GLU A 212 1.33 -6.85 11.53
C GLU A 212 2.84 -6.62 11.70
N MET A 213 3.23 -6.05 12.84
CA MET A 213 4.62 -5.79 13.18
C MET A 213 5.00 -6.54 14.46
N TYR A 214 6.27 -6.96 14.53
CA TYR A 214 6.87 -7.59 15.71
C TYR A 214 6.11 -8.81 16.25
N VAL A 215 5.43 -9.56 15.37
CA VAL A 215 4.71 -10.78 15.74
C VAL A 215 5.70 -11.83 16.24
N LYS A 216 5.60 -12.22 17.52
CA LYS A 216 6.53 -13.18 18.10
C LYS A 216 6.27 -14.58 17.54
N ALA A 217 7.31 -15.21 17.00
CA ALA A 217 7.28 -16.63 16.64
C ALA A 217 7.24 -17.52 17.91
N ALA A 218 6.87 -18.80 17.78
CA ALA A 218 6.76 -19.72 18.92
C ALA A 218 8.05 -19.76 19.76
N VAL A 219 9.22 -19.92 19.11
CA VAL A 219 10.53 -19.95 19.78
C VAL A 219 10.86 -18.66 20.55
N GLN A 220 10.30 -17.52 20.14
CA GLN A 220 10.49 -16.22 20.80
C GLN A 220 9.55 -16.02 22.01
N LYS A 221 8.54 -16.88 22.16
CA LYS A 221 7.61 -16.88 23.30
C LYS A 221 8.02 -17.87 24.39
N GLU A 222 8.93 -18.79 24.10
CA GLU A 222 9.47 -19.74 25.07
C GLU A 222 10.17 -18.97 26.21
N LYS A 223 9.66 -19.13 27.43
CA LYS A 223 10.28 -18.59 28.64
C LYS A 223 11.24 -19.64 29.20
N ASN A 224 12.54 -19.47 28.97
CA ASN A 224 13.58 -20.14 29.76
C ASN A 224 14.32 -19.07 30.57
N ASP A 225 14.51 -19.33 31.87
CA ASP A 225 14.84 -18.36 32.92
C ASP A 225 16.14 -17.55 32.76
N LEU A 226 16.98 -17.83 31.76
CA LEU A 226 18.28 -17.16 31.59
C LEU A 226 18.57 -16.59 30.20
N MET A 227 17.74 -16.84 29.17
CA MET A 227 18.02 -16.28 27.84
C MET A 227 16.77 -16.16 26.96
N MET A 228 16.47 -14.93 26.53
CA MET A 228 15.48 -14.69 25.47
C MET A 228 16.00 -15.27 24.14
N LYS A 229 15.51 -16.45 23.75
CA LYS A 229 15.85 -17.08 22.47
C LYS A 229 15.50 -16.14 21.31
N CYS A 230 16.43 -16.01 20.38
CA CYS A 230 16.27 -15.19 19.16
C CYS A 230 15.96 -13.70 19.45
N LEU A 231 16.40 -13.14 20.59
CA LEU A 231 16.27 -11.71 20.90
C LEU A 231 17.01 -10.87 19.84
N GLY A 232 16.30 -9.89 19.28
CA GLY A 232 16.79 -9.04 18.19
C GLY A 232 16.55 -9.62 16.80
N VAL A 233 16.12 -10.88 16.67
CA VAL A 233 15.83 -11.47 15.34
C VAL A 233 14.53 -10.90 14.79
N VAL A 234 14.60 -10.29 13.62
CA VAL A 234 13.47 -9.78 12.85
C VAL A 234 13.25 -10.67 11.64
N GLY A 235 12.04 -11.23 11.53
CA GLY A 235 11.56 -11.92 10.34
C GLY A 235 10.82 -10.94 9.45
N VAL A 236 10.96 -11.03 8.13
CA VAL A 236 10.25 -10.18 7.17
C VAL A 236 9.71 -11.06 6.05
N VAL A 237 8.42 -10.92 5.75
CA VAL A 237 7.76 -11.62 4.66
C VAL A 237 6.73 -10.71 4.00
N ASP A 238 6.65 -10.77 2.68
CA ASP A 238 5.57 -10.16 1.91
C ASP A 238 4.67 -11.27 1.37
N VAL A 239 3.42 -11.27 1.82
CA VAL A 239 2.45 -12.31 1.51
C VAL A 239 1.49 -11.77 0.47
N PRO A 240 1.37 -12.40 -0.71
CA PRO A 240 0.35 -12.02 -1.69
C PRO A 240 -1.06 -12.13 -1.11
N TYR A 241 -1.94 -11.23 -1.52
CA TYR A 241 -3.36 -11.23 -1.13
C TYR A 241 -4.06 -12.57 -1.37
N SER A 242 -3.66 -13.30 -2.42
CA SER A 242 -4.24 -14.60 -2.75
C SER A 242 -3.93 -15.71 -1.74
N ILE A 243 -2.90 -15.52 -0.90
CA ILE A 243 -2.51 -16.48 0.15
C ILE A 243 -3.14 -16.09 1.48
N LEU A 244 -2.97 -14.83 1.89
CA LEU A 244 -3.58 -14.29 3.11
C LEU A 244 -4.23 -12.94 2.80
N GLU A 245 -5.52 -12.86 3.12
CA GLU A 245 -6.30 -11.64 3.02
C GLU A 245 -6.26 -10.92 4.38
N PRO A 246 -6.00 -9.60 4.41
CA PRO A 246 -6.06 -8.82 5.63
C PRO A 246 -7.51 -8.64 6.10
N THR A 247 -7.72 -8.49 7.40
CA THR A 247 -9.01 -8.09 7.98
C THR A 247 -9.47 -6.72 7.48
N HIS A 248 -10.74 -6.38 7.72
CA HIS A 248 -11.33 -5.09 7.29
C HIS A 248 -10.48 -3.85 7.67
N ASN A 249 -9.93 -3.81 8.89
CA ASN A 249 -9.08 -2.71 9.36
C ASN A 249 -7.61 -2.80 8.91
N LYS A 250 -7.22 -3.89 8.24
CA LYS A 250 -5.87 -4.16 7.73
C LYS A 250 -4.77 -4.15 8.80
N GLN A 251 -5.12 -4.56 10.03
CA GLN A 251 -4.18 -4.71 11.14
C GLN A 251 -3.99 -6.18 11.58
N SER A 252 -4.61 -7.12 10.87
CA SER A 252 -4.37 -8.55 11.02
C SER A 252 -4.77 -9.28 9.74
N PHE A 253 -4.59 -10.60 9.71
CA PHE A 253 -5.04 -11.47 8.63
C PHE A 253 -6.31 -12.22 9.00
N GLU A 254 -7.17 -12.45 8.02
CA GLU A 254 -8.36 -13.28 8.20
C GLU A 254 -7.96 -14.72 8.53
N ASN A 255 -8.47 -15.23 9.65
CA ASN A 255 -8.28 -16.62 10.03
C ASN A 255 -9.31 -17.49 9.32
N LYS A 256 -9.00 -17.88 8.08
CA LYS A 256 -9.77 -18.90 7.35
C LYS A 256 -9.34 -20.27 7.90
N ARG A 257 -9.81 -20.60 9.12
CA ARG A 257 -9.76 -21.97 9.62
C ARG A 257 -10.53 -22.90 8.69
#